data_AF-A0A4V1L4S2-F1
#
_entry.id   AF-A0A4V1L4S2-F1
#
_cell.length_a   1.000
_cell.length_b   1.000
_cell.length_c   1.000
_cell.angle_alpha   90.00
_cell.angle_beta   90.00
_cell.angle_gamma   90.00
#
_symmetry.space_group_name_H-M   'P 1'
#
loop_
_entity.id
_entity.type
_entity.pdbx_description
1 polymer ?
#
loop_
_entity_poly.entity_id
_entity_poly.type
_entity_poly.pdbx_seq_one_letter_code
_entity_poly.pdbx_strand_id
1 'polypeptide(L)'
;MIKIVSGDSNNALVNYAVMNSSAVAAMISHATTEAEKLAIWEKARQGAAYRLDDAISKNSRSKAKRAVTCTALLSATVEDVTAQKEVDFEVELTADGKISVSVRPFQF
;
A
#
# COMPACT_ATOMS: atom_id res chain seq x y z
N MET A 1 -11.91 5.38 13.40
CA MET A 1 -11.72 4.07 12.73
C MET A 1 -11.32 4.35 11.29
N ILE A 2 -10.02 4.28 10.97
CA ILE A 2 -9.56 4.38 9.58
C ILE A 2 -9.95 3.06 8.92
N LYS A 3 -10.93 3.10 8.00
CA LYS A 3 -11.22 1.94 7.14
C LYS A 3 -10.08 1.87 6.13
N ILE A 4 -9.09 1.03 6.41
CA ILE A 4 -8.09 0.67 5.42
C ILE A 4 -8.85 -0.15 4.36
N VAL A 5 -8.97 0.37 3.15
CA VAL A 5 -9.41 -0.41 1.98
C VAL A 5 -8.19 -1.24 1.55
N SER A 6 -7.78 -2.19 2.39
CA SER A 6 -6.74 -3.19 2.11
C SER A 6 -7.29 -4.39 1.34
N GLY A 7 -8.49 -4.26 0.76
CA GLY A 7 -9.18 -5.34 0.06
C GLY A 7 -8.71 -5.55 -1.39
N ASP A 8 -7.77 -4.74 -1.89
CA ASP A 8 -7.18 -4.99 -3.21
C ASP A 8 -6.08 -6.05 -3.09
N SER A 9 -6.44 -7.30 -3.38
CA SER A 9 -5.51 -8.42 -3.48
C SER A 9 -4.48 -8.25 -4.60
N ASN A 10 -4.63 -7.22 -5.44
CA ASN A 10 -3.75 -6.92 -6.57
C ASN A 10 -2.87 -5.67 -6.34
N ASN A 11 -2.62 -5.30 -5.08
CA ASN A 11 -1.70 -4.21 -4.76
C ASN A 11 -0.28 -4.51 -5.30
N ALA A 12 0.22 -3.66 -6.20
CA ALA A 12 1.49 -3.86 -6.88
C ALA A 12 2.71 -3.84 -5.95
N LEU A 13 2.71 -3.01 -4.89
CA LEU A 13 3.78 -3.00 -3.88
C LEU A 13 3.85 -4.33 -3.13
N VAL A 14 2.69 -4.82 -2.68
CA VAL A 14 2.59 -6.07 -1.95
C VAL A 14 2.97 -7.24 -2.86
N ASN A 15 2.46 -7.28 -4.08
CA ASN A 15 2.79 -8.33 -5.04
C ASN A 15 4.29 -8.38 -5.34
N TYR A 16 4.92 -7.22 -5.53
CA TYR A 16 6.37 -7.14 -5.68
C TYR A 16 7.08 -7.69 -4.44
N ALA A 17 6.69 -7.28 -3.23
CA ALA A 17 7.32 -7.74 -1.99
C ALA A 17 7.17 -9.25 -1.78
N VAL A 18 5.97 -9.79 -1.98
CA VAL A 18 5.67 -11.24 -1.89
C VAL A 18 6.49 -12.05 -2.87
N MET A 19 6.60 -11.61 -4.13
CA MET A 19 7.33 -12.34 -5.18
C MET A 19 8.85 -12.34 -4.98
N ASN A 20 9.38 -11.36 -4.25
CA ASN A 20 10.81 -11.22 -4.02
C ASN A 20 11.25 -11.66 -2.61
N SER A 21 10.31 -12.02 -1.73
CA SER A 21 10.60 -12.47 -0.36
C SER A 21 11.21 -13.87 -0.34
N SER A 22 12.38 -13.99 0.29
CA SER A 22 13.04 -15.29 0.46
C SER A 22 12.33 -16.14 1.52
N ALA A 23 11.75 -15.52 2.54
CA ALA A 23 10.96 -16.20 3.55
C ALA A 23 9.68 -16.81 2.95
N VAL A 24 8.96 -16.07 2.10
CA VAL A 24 7.80 -16.59 1.38
C VAL A 24 8.20 -17.71 0.41
N ALA A 25 9.31 -17.53 -0.34
CA ALA A 25 9.82 -18.56 -1.23
C ALA A 25 10.16 -19.86 -0.49
N ALA A 26 10.76 -19.77 0.69
CA ALA A 26 11.04 -20.92 1.54
C ALA A 26 9.75 -21.64 1.97
N MET A 27 8.74 -20.91 2.44
CA MET A 27 7.43 -21.48 2.80
C MET A 27 6.79 -22.22 1.61
N ILE A 28 6.83 -21.64 0.42
CA ILE A 28 6.30 -22.24 -0.82
C ILE A 28 7.05 -23.51 -1.19
N SER A 29 8.37 -23.55 -0.99
CA SER A 29 9.18 -24.75 -1.29
C SER A 29 8.82 -25.95 -0.42
N HIS A 30 8.21 -25.72 0.75
CA HIS A 30 7.72 -26.76 1.65
C HIS A 30 6.26 -27.17 1.39
N ALA A 31 5.53 -26.45 0.54
CA ALA A 31 4.16 -26.77 0.19
C ALA A 31 4.11 -27.95 -0.80
N THR A 32 3.16 -28.86 -0.59
CA THR A 32 2.99 -30.09 -1.38
C THR A 32 1.95 -29.96 -2.47
N THR A 33 1.01 -29.04 -2.33
CA THR A 33 -0.07 -28.80 -3.29
C THR A 33 -0.10 -27.36 -3.78
N GLU A 34 -0.65 -27.15 -4.99
CA GLU A 34 -0.87 -25.79 -5.51
C GLU A 34 -1.84 -24.98 -4.63
N ALA A 35 -2.81 -25.64 -3.98
CA ALA A 35 -3.71 -24.99 -3.05
C ALA A 35 -2.98 -24.44 -1.82
N GLU A 36 -2.01 -25.17 -1.28
CA GLU A 36 -1.17 -24.71 -0.17
C GLU A 36 -0.28 -23.52 -0.60
N LYS A 37 0.32 -23.58 -1.80
CA LYS A 37 1.11 -22.47 -2.33
C LYS A 37 0.27 -21.19 -2.48
N LEU A 38 -0.94 -21.31 -3.02
CA LEU A 38 -1.89 -20.19 -3.14
C LEU A 38 -2.24 -19.61 -1.76
N ALA A 39 -2.54 -20.46 -0.79
CA ALA A 39 -2.85 -20.02 0.57
C ALA A 39 -1.66 -19.30 1.25
N ILE A 40 -0.42 -19.75 1.00
CA ILE A 40 0.80 -19.07 1.50
C ILE A 40 0.91 -17.68 0.89
N TRP A 41 0.77 -17.56 -0.44
CA TRP A 41 0.81 -16.25 -1.11
C TRP A 41 -0.29 -15.30 -0.61
N GLU A 42 -1.52 -15.80 -0.45
CA GLU A 42 -2.63 -14.98 0.06
C GLU A 42 -2.39 -14.52 1.49
N LYS A 43 -1.91 -15.43 2.36
CA LYS A 43 -1.59 -15.09 3.73
C LYS A 43 -0.45 -14.06 3.81
N ALA A 44 0.59 -14.21 2.98
CA ALA A 44 1.68 -13.25 2.90
C ALA A 44 1.19 -11.87 2.43
N ARG A 45 0.30 -11.82 1.43
CA ARG A 45 -0.34 -10.56 0.99
C ARG A 45 -1.17 -9.91 2.11
N GLN A 46 -1.96 -10.70 2.83
CA GLN A 46 -2.80 -10.23 3.93
C GLN A 46 -1.98 -9.74 5.13
N GLY A 47 -0.80 -10.33 5.35
CA GLY A 47 0.13 -9.95 6.41
C GLY A 47 0.98 -8.72 6.09
N ALA A 48 0.81 -8.09 4.92
CA ALA A 48 1.62 -6.95 4.51
C ALA A 48 1.48 -5.77 5.50
N ALA A 49 2.63 -5.27 5.95
CA ALA A 49 2.71 -4.07 6.77
C ALA A 49 2.92 -2.84 5.89
N TYR A 50 2.07 -1.83 6.04
CA TYR A 50 2.17 -0.57 5.28
C TYR A 50 2.72 0.54 6.16
N ARG A 51 3.60 1.37 5.59
CA ARG A 51 4.07 2.59 6.23
C ARG A 51 4.14 3.72 5.21
N LEU A 52 3.52 4.84 5.55
CA LEU A 52 3.70 6.12 4.89
C LEU A 52 4.83 6.85 5.60
N ASP A 53 5.79 7.38 4.85
CA ASP A 53 6.93 8.10 5.42
C ASP A 53 6.49 9.38 6.16
N ASP A 54 7.24 9.73 7.20
CA ASP A 54 6.97 10.90 8.06
C ASP A 54 7.18 12.20 7.27
N ALA A 55 8.08 12.17 6.29
CA ALA A 55 8.35 13.28 5.39
C ALA A 55 7.27 13.39 4.31
N ILE A 56 6.19 14.13 4.62
CA ILE A 56 5.12 14.45 3.65
C ILE A 56 5.39 15.82 3.03
N SER A 57 5.60 15.85 1.72
CA SER A 57 5.77 17.08 0.95
C SER A 57 4.42 17.62 0.52
N LYS A 58 4.11 18.88 0.87
CA LYS A 58 2.90 19.57 0.42
C LYS A 58 3.19 20.30 -0.89
N ASN A 59 2.60 19.85 -1.98
CA ASN A 59 2.84 20.38 -3.32
C ASN A 59 2.00 21.62 -3.62
N SER A 60 0.70 21.54 -3.35
CA SER A 60 -0.22 22.63 -3.67
C SER A 60 -1.40 22.69 -2.71
N ARG A 61 -2.11 23.82 -2.73
CA ARG A 61 -3.34 24.03 -1.99
C ARG A 61 -4.36 24.67 -2.92
N SER A 62 -5.59 24.16 -2.91
CA SER A 62 -6.68 24.72 -3.70
C SER A 62 -7.00 26.16 -3.26
N LYS A 63 -7.51 26.98 -4.19
CA LYS A 63 -7.87 28.39 -3.91
C LYS A 63 -8.87 28.52 -2.76
N ALA A 64 -9.81 27.57 -2.67
CA ALA A 64 -10.79 27.47 -1.59
C ALA A 64 -10.20 27.01 -0.24
N LYS A 65 -8.90 26.67 -0.19
CA LYS A 65 -8.19 26.10 0.97
C LYS A 65 -8.82 24.82 1.53
N ARG A 66 -9.61 24.13 0.71
CA ARG A 66 -10.30 22.88 1.07
C ARG A 66 -9.54 21.64 0.64
N ALA A 67 -8.65 21.72 -0.34
CA ALA A 67 -7.87 20.59 -0.81
C ALA A 67 -6.37 20.92 -0.79
N VAL A 68 -5.55 19.93 -0.43
CA VAL A 68 -4.10 19.97 -0.57
C VAL A 68 -3.62 18.74 -1.31
N THR A 69 -2.68 18.93 -2.22
CA THR A 69 -1.96 17.81 -2.85
C THR A 69 -0.65 17.61 -2.12
N CYS A 70 -0.35 16.35 -1.82
CA CYS A 70 0.82 15.92 -1.09
C CYS A 70 1.53 14.80 -1.84
N THR A 71 2.82 14.65 -1.58
CA THR A 71 3.63 13.52 -2.00
C THR A 71 4.29 12.90 -0.79
N ALA A 72 4.32 11.57 -0.72
CA ALA A 72 5.04 10.83 0.31
C ALA A 72 5.51 9.49 -0.23
N LEU A 73 6.49 8.89 0.45
CA LEU A 73 6.94 7.54 0.16
C LEU A 73 6.01 6.54 0.86
N LEU A 74 5.30 5.72 0.08
CA LEU A 74 4.54 4.58 0.59
C LEU A 74 5.41 3.34 0.51
N SER A 75 5.48 2.60 1.61
CA SER A 75 6.17 1.33 1.70
C SER A 75 5.23 0.20 2.09
N ALA A 76 5.42 -0.97 1.49
CA ALA A 76 4.78 -2.21 1.88
C ALA A 76 5.86 -3.25 2.18
N THR A 77 5.77 -3.86 3.35
CA THR A 77 6.72 -4.88 3.81
C THR A 77 6.01 -6.21 3.91
N VAL A 78 6.60 -7.24 3.32
CA VAL A 78 6.18 -8.63 3.44
C VAL A 78 7.39 -9.44 3.84
N GLU A 79 7.33 -10.01 5.05
CA GLU A 79 8.43 -10.74 5.67
C GLU A 79 9.75 -9.94 5.61
N ASP A 80 10.71 -10.41 4.81
CA ASP A 80 12.06 -9.88 4.65
C ASP A 80 12.21 -8.84 3.54
N VAL A 81 11.14 -8.51 2.81
CA VAL A 81 11.20 -7.57 1.68
C VAL A 81 10.32 -6.36 1.88
N THR A 82 10.89 -5.18 1.64
CA THR A 82 10.17 -3.90 1.59
C THR A 82 10.16 -3.37 0.17
N ALA A 83 8.97 -3.14 -0.39
CA ALA A 83 8.78 -2.40 -1.62
C ALA A 83 8.42 -0.94 -1.28
N GLN A 84 8.90 0.02 -2.08
CA GLN A 84 8.64 1.44 -1.85
C GLN A 84 8.25 2.16 -3.14
N LYS A 85 7.35 3.14 -3.04
CA LYS A 85 6.93 3.98 -4.15
C LYS A 85 6.49 5.34 -3.66
N GLU A 86 6.95 6.37 -4.36
CA GLU A 86 6.44 7.71 -4.19
C GLU A 86 5.00 7.80 -4.70
N VAL A 87 4.10 8.26 -3.85
CA VAL A 87 2.68 8.41 -4.15
C VAL A 87 2.25 9.86 -4.01
N ASP A 88 1.48 10.31 -5.00
CA ASP A 88 0.76 11.57 -4.93
C ASP A 88 -0.65 11.32 -4.41
N PHE A 89 -1.05 12.10 -3.41
CA PHE A 89 -2.39 12.00 -2.84
C PHE A 89 -2.98 13.38 -2.57
N GLU A 90 -4.30 13.46 -2.61
CA GLU A 90 -5.06 14.66 -2.29
C GLU A 90 -5.81 14.45 -0.98
N VAL A 91 -5.73 15.44 -0.10
CA VAL A 91 -6.51 15.52 1.13
C VAL A 91 -7.50 16.68 0.98
N GLU A 92 -8.79 16.36 1.04
CA GLU A 92 -9.88 17.31 0.89
C GLU A 92 -10.75 17.38 2.15
N LEU A 93 -11.05 18.61 2.60
CA LEU A 93 -12.11 18.91 3.56
C LEU A 93 -13.41 19.13 2.79
N THR A 94 -14.30 18.15 2.86
CA THR A 94 -15.59 18.16 2.17
C THR A 94 -16.54 19.19 2.77
N ALA A 95 -17.63 19.51 2.06
CA ALA A 95 -18.59 20.53 2.50
C ALA A 95 -19.31 20.17 3.82
N ASP A 96 -19.42 18.89 4.16
CA ASP A 96 -19.94 18.38 5.43
C ASP A 96 -18.86 18.31 6.53
N GLY A 97 -17.67 18.86 6.28
CA GLY A 97 -16.57 18.93 7.26
C GLY A 97 -15.80 17.63 7.44
N LYS A 98 -16.02 16.61 6.60
CA LYS A 98 -15.25 15.37 6.63
C LYS A 98 -13.95 15.49 5.86
N ILE A 99 -12.97 14.67 6.23
CA ILE A 99 -11.71 14.55 5.49
C ILE A 99 -11.85 13.38 4.51
N SER A 100 -11.62 13.67 3.23
CA SER A 100 -11.46 12.69 2.17
C SER A 100 -10.00 12.62 1.77
N VAL A 101 -9.49 11.41 1.53
CA VAL A 101 -8.14 11.18 1.01
C VAL A 101 -8.27 10.35 -0.26
N SER A 102 -7.67 10.83 -1.35
CA SER A 102 -7.60 10.09 -2.61
C SER A 102 -6.16 9.98 -3.08
N VAL A 103 -5.77 8.81 -3.58
CA VAL A 103 -4.42 8.57 -4.11
C VAL A 103 -4.51 8.63 -5.63
N ARG A 104 -3.58 9.33 -6.28
CA ARG A 104 -3.48 9.34 -7.73
C ARG A 104 -3.05 7.97 -8.22
N PRO A 105 -3.65 7.42 -9.28
CA PRO A 105 -3.19 6.17 -9.87
C PRO A 105 -1.70 6.26 -10.24
N PHE A 106 -0.94 5.24 -9.88
CA PHE A 106 0.47 5.09 -10.25
C PHE A 106 0.69 3.73 -10.89
N GLN A 107 1.70 3.65 -11.76
CA GLN A 107 2.14 2.39 -12.38
C GLN A 107 3.43 1.91 -11.72
N PHE A 108 3.61 0.60 -11.73
CA PHE A 108 4.81 -0.12 -11.33
C PHE A 108 5.54 -0.67 -12.55
#